data_AF-A0A4S8KJW0-F1
#
_entry.id   AF-A0A4S8KJW0-F1
#
_cell.length_a   1.000
_cell.length_b   1.000
_cell.length_c   1.000
_cell.angle_alpha   90.00
_cell.angle_beta   90.00
_cell.angle_gamma   90.00
#
_symmetry.space_group_name_H-M   'P 1'
#
loop_
_entity.id
_entity.type
_entity.pdbx_description
1 polymer ?
#
loop_
_entity_poly.entity_id
_entity_poly.type
_entity_poly.pdbx_seq_one_letter_code
_entity_poly.pdbx_strand_id
1 'polypeptide(L)'
;MQVQRSNTVTRVRSQCGQAIFDCSLEDLADADSCKKKFRNAIGWNESEKVYERWNCSILNENGSEKADKFIVFRSQAMSRCYAAIFFGTNTVKSIRAGQFVGKGKETVAGVWGLTHATPGSIAMCATIICWALSEDLYLQEYGKHSRINWQQHFKSYLMYLLDGIRQKKVWVIKLFQKYDE
;
A
#
# COMPACT_ATOMS: atom_id res chain seq x y z
N MET A 1 19.17 4.31 10.22
CA MET A 1 18.16 3.56 9.44
C MET A 1 16.79 3.46 10.15
N GLN A 2 16.75 3.43 11.49
CA GLN A 2 15.51 3.35 12.28
C GLN A 2 14.61 4.60 12.16
N VAL A 3 15.20 5.80 12.12
CA VAL A 3 14.48 7.08 11.97
C VAL A 3 13.71 7.17 10.65
N GLN A 4 14.31 6.75 9.53
CA GLN A 4 13.66 6.79 8.21
C GLN A 4 12.48 5.81 8.10
N ARG A 5 12.58 4.63 8.72
CA ARG A 5 11.47 3.67 8.81
C ARG A 5 10.29 4.24 9.62
N SER A 6 10.60 4.94 10.72
CA SER A 6 9.59 5.65 11.51
C SER A 6 8.87 6.72 10.68
N ASN A 7 9.60 7.51 9.89
CA ASN A 7 9.03 8.62 9.12
C ASN A 7 8.04 8.15 8.03
N THR A 8 8.34 7.08 7.30
CA THR A 8 7.42 6.56 6.25
C THR A 8 6.13 6.00 6.85
N VAL A 9 6.27 5.25 7.94
CA VAL A 9 5.17 4.60 8.67
C VAL A 9 4.25 5.65 9.31
N THR A 10 4.81 6.64 9.99
CA THR A 10 4.06 7.78 10.55
C THR A 10 3.41 8.61 9.44
N ARG A 11 4.07 8.79 8.29
CA ARG A 11 3.49 9.53 7.17
C ARG A 11 2.25 8.84 6.61
N VAL A 12 2.31 7.52 6.36
CA VAL A 12 1.19 6.79 5.75
C VAL A 12 0.03 6.62 6.72
N ARG A 13 0.27 6.28 8.00
CA ARG A 13 -0.82 6.05 8.95
C ARG A 13 -1.33 7.33 9.62
N SER A 14 -0.43 8.17 10.12
CA SER A 14 -0.80 9.32 10.97
C SER A 14 -0.96 10.63 10.20
N GLN A 15 -0.14 10.90 9.17
CA GLN A 15 -0.19 12.19 8.46
C GLN A 15 -1.10 12.16 7.21
N CYS A 16 -1.16 11.03 6.52
CA CYS A 16 -1.91 10.88 5.28
C CYS A 16 -2.99 9.80 5.31
N GLY A 17 -3.15 9.07 6.42
CA GLY A 17 -4.03 7.90 6.49
C GLY A 17 -5.44 8.20 6.02
N GLN A 18 -6.06 9.27 6.53
CA GLN A 18 -7.38 9.72 6.09
C GLN A 18 -7.46 9.96 4.58
N ALA A 19 -6.44 10.64 4.04
CA ALA A 19 -6.39 11.00 2.63
C ALA A 19 -6.15 9.79 1.72
N ILE A 20 -5.39 8.79 2.18
CA ILE A 20 -5.09 7.56 1.45
C ILE A 20 -6.31 6.64 1.46
N PHE A 21 -6.93 6.43 2.62
CA PHE A 21 -7.95 5.40 2.86
C PHE A 21 -9.40 5.90 2.82
N ASP A 22 -9.63 7.20 2.61
CA ASP A 22 -10.97 7.81 2.68
C ASP A 22 -11.69 7.50 4.01
N CYS A 23 -10.99 7.75 5.12
CA CYS A 23 -11.49 7.50 6.47
C CYS A 23 -11.30 8.69 7.42
N SER A 24 -11.91 8.61 8.59
CA SER A 24 -11.77 9.58 9.69
C SER A 24 -10.48 9.33 10.50
N LEU A 25 -10.09 10.27 11.37
CA LEU A 25 -8.92 10.08 12.23
C LEU A 25 -9.20 9.00 13.27
N GLU A 26 -10.43 8.98 13.75
CA GLU A 26 -10.95 8.07 14.76
C GLU A 26 -10.85 6.62 14.30
N ASP A 27 -11.11 6.38 13.00
CA ASP A 27 -10.97 5.05 12.40
C ASP A 27 -9.54 4.49 12.45
N LEU A 28 -8.53 5.37 12.52
CA LEU A 28 -7.10 5.03 12.54
C LEU A 28 -6.45 5.26 13.92
N ALA A 29 -7.21 5.81 14.87
CA ALA A 29 -6.68 6.29 16.14
C ALA A 29 -6.17 5.17 17.05
N ASP A 30 -6.86 4.03 17.03
CA ASP A 30 -6.54 2.88 17.86
C ASP A 30 -6.71 1.54 17.11
N ALA A 31 -6.12 0.50 17.69
CA ALA A 31 -6.06 -0.82 17.07
C ALA A 31 -7.46 -1.47 16.93
N ASP A 32 -8.37 -1.24 17.86
CA ASP A 32 -9.70 -1.85 17.87
C ASP A 32 -10.60 -1.18 16.82
N SER A 33 -10.54 0.14 16.72
CA SER A 33 -11.20 0.91 15.66
C SER A 33 -10.72 0.50 14.27
N CYS A 34 -9.39 0.41 14.09
CA CYS A 34 -8.79 -0.10 12.85
C CYS A 34 -9.29 -1.50 12.51
N LYS A 35 -9.21 -2.43 13.46
CA LYS A 35 -9.64 -3.82 13.28
C LYS A 35 -11.10 -3.92 12.89
N LYS A 36 -11.97 -3.24 13.64
CA LYS A 36 -13.42 -3.28 13.42
C LYS A 36 -13.80 -2.80 12.02
N LYS A 37 -13.12 -1.76 11.52
CA LYS A 37 -13.43 -1.17 10.21
C LYS A 37 -12.75 -1.88 9.04
N PHE A 38 -11.48 -2.22 9.18
CA PHE A 38 -10.63 -2.56 8.03
C PHE A 38 -10.17 -4.01 7.97
N ARG A 39 -10.43 -4.85 8.97
CA ARG A 39 -9.95 -6.26 8.97
C ARG A 39 -10.30 -7.01 7.68
N ASN A 40 -11.52 -6.84 7.17
CA ASN A 40 -11.96 -7.48 5.92
C ASN A 40 -11.22 -6.89 4.71
N ALA A 41 -10.96 -5.58 4.72
CA ALA A 41 -10.26 -4.91 3.63
C ALA A 41 -8.80 -5.38 3.46
N ILE A 42 -8.19 -5.88 4.54
CA ILE A 42 -6.84 -6.45 4.55
C ILE A 42 -6.84 -7.99 4.56
N GLY A 43 -7.95 -8.62 4.18
CA GLY A 43 -8.03 -10.05 3.89
C GLY A 43 -8.38 -10.95 5.08
N TRP A 44 -9.12 -10.47 6.07
CA TRP A 44 -9.63 -11.32 7.14
C TRP A 44 -10.55 -12.43 6.60
N ASN A 45 -10.17 -13.69 6.83
CA ASN A 45 -10.98 -14.88 6.58
C ASN A 45 -11.65 -15.32 7.88
N GLU A 46 -12.98 -15.22 7.94
CA GLU A 46 -13.76 -15.55 9.15
C GLU A 46 -13.75 -17.06 9.47
N SER A 47 -13.70 -17.92 8.46
CA SER A 47 -13.72 -19.38 8.62
C SER A 47 -12.42 -19.90 9.25
N GLU A 48 -11.28 -19.41 8.75
CA GLU A 48 -9.96 -19.84 9.23
C GLU A 48 -9.43 -18.96 10.37
N LYS A 49 -10.07 -17.81 10.64
CA LYS A 49 -9.65 -16.79 11.61
C LYS A 49 -8.20 -16.32 11.38
N VAL A 50 -7.84 -16.16 10.11
CA VAL A 50 -6.51 -15.69 9.68
C VAL A 50 -6.65 -14.62 8.61
N TYR A 51 -5.60 -13.84 8.42
CA TYR A 51 -5.50 -12.88 7.33
C TYR A 51 -4.87 -13.52 6.09
N GLU A 52 -5.60 -13.49 4.99
CA GLU A 52 -5.17 -13.98 3.69
C GLU A 52 -4.45 -12.87 2.91
N ARG A 53 -3.22 -13.17 2.51
CA ARG A 53 -2.33 -12.21 1.85
C ARG A 53 -2.88 -11.59 0.57
N TRP A 54 -3.61 -12.36 -0.24
CA TRP A 54 -3.99 -11.96 -1.59
C TRP A 54 -5.46 -11.53 -1.70
N ASN A 55 -6.28 -11.83 -0.70
CA ASN A 55 -7.70 -11.49 -0.66
C ASN A 55 -7.94 -10.15 0.05
N CYS A 56 -7.07 -9.17 -0.22
CA CYS A 56 -7.15 -7.83 0.36
C CYS A 56 -7.86 -6.89 -0.62
N SER A 57 -9.12 -6.54 -0.35
CA SER A 57 -9.87 -5.62 -1.22
C SER A 57 -9.23 -4.24 -1.34
N ILE A 58 -8.51 -3.79 -0.32
CA ILE A 58 -7.79 -2.51 -0.36
C ILE A 58 -6.71 -2.44 -1.44
N LEU A 59 -6.24 -3.59 -1.96
CA LEU A 59 -5.26 -3.66 -3.03
C LEU A 59 -5.90 -3.64 -4.43
N ASN A 60 -7.19 -3.95 -4.54
CA ASN A 60 -7.86 -4.20 -5.81
C ASN A 60 -8.60 -2.96 -6.32
N GLU A 61 -8.55 -2.70 -7.64
CA GLU A 61 -9.14 -1.50 -8.29
C GLU A 61 -10.59 -1.21 -7.89
N ASN A 62 -11.40 -2.28 -7.82
CA ASN A 62 -12.84 -2.20 -7.54
C ASN A 62 -13.19 -2.60 -6.09
N GLY A 63 -12.22 -2.74 -5.20
CA GLY A 63 -12.48 -3.26 -3.85
C GLY A 63 -12.98 -4.70 -3.81
N SER A 64 -12.71 -5.50 -4.85
CA SER A 64 -13.02 -6.93 -4.86
C SER A 64 -12.28 -7.64 -3.73
N GLU A 65 -12.97 -8.44 -2.92
CA GLU A 65 -12.34 -9.25 -1.87
C GLU A 65 -11.56 -10.43 -2.46
N LYS A 66 -11.95 -10.89 -3.65
CA LYS A 66 -11.25 -11.99 -4.33
C LYS A 66 -10.04 -11.45 -5.08
N ALA A 67 -8.91 -12.14 -4.92
CA ALA A 67 -7.70 -11.91 -5.69
C ALA A 67 -7.98 -12.06 -7.20
N ASP A 68 -7.78 -10.98 -7.96
CA ASP A 68 -7.76 -11.02 -9.41
C ASP A 68 -6.51 -10.29 -9.93
N LYS A 69 -5.73 -11.03 -10.71
CA LYS A 69 -4.47 -10.59 -11.32
C LYS A 69 -4.60 -9.35 -12.20
N PHE A 70 -5.79 -9.07 -12.74
CA PHE A 70 -6.01 -7.91 -13.60
C PHE A 70 -6.26 -6.62 -12.81
N ILE A 71 -6.70 -6.71 -11.57
CA ILE A 71 -7.11 -5.56 -10.75
C ILE A 71 -6.25 -5.36 -9.48
N VAL A 72 -5.42 -6.34 -9.10
CA VAL A 72 -4.55 -6.25 -7.93
C VAL A 72 -3.49 -5.15 -8.09
N PHE A 73 -3.21 -4.46 -6.98
CA PHE A 73 -2.32 -3.30 -6.87
C PHE A 73 -2.77 -2.04 -7.62
N ARG A 74 -4.03 -1.97 -8.06
CA ARG A 74 -4.55 -0.86 -8.87
C ARG A 74 -5.53 0.05 -8.13
N SER A 75 -5.76 -0.19 -6.84
CA SER A 75 -6.68 0.63 -6.03
C SER A 75 -6.23 2.09 -5.91
N GLN A 76 -7.18 2.95 -5.56
CA GLN A 76 -6.89 4.36 -5.26
C GLN A 76 -5.96 4.49 -4.03
N ALA A 77 -6.14 3.64 -3.02
CA ALA A 77 -5.27 3.61 -1.84
C ALA A 77 -3.82 3.29 -2.23
N MET A 78 -3.59 2.36 -3.16
CA MET A 78 -2.27 2.04 -3.68
C MET A 78 -1.60 3.25 -4.34
N SER A 79 -2.30 3.93 -5.24
CA SER A 79 -1.80 5.11 -5.95
C SER A 79 -1.48 6.26 -4.98
N ARG A 80 -2.38 6.50 -4.00
CA ARG A 80 -2.21 7.53 -2.98
C ARG A 80 -1.09 7.23 -2.00
N CYS A 81 -0.90 5.97 -1.61
CA CYS A 81 0.22 5.55 -0.77
C CYS A 81 1.55 5.74 -1.50
N TYR A 82 1.61 5.30 -2.76
CA TYR A 82 2.78 5.51 -3.61
C TYR A 82 3.14 7.00 -3.69
N ALA A 83 2.15 7.84 -3.95
CA ALA A 83 2.31 9.29 -3.93
C ALA A 83 2.81 9.84 -2.58
N ALA A 84 2.20 9.42 -1.47
CA ALA A 84 2.59 9.89 -0.13
C ALA A 84 4.06 9.58 0.19
N ILE A 85 4.52 8.39 -0.21
CA ILE A 85 5.88 7.92 0.06
C ILE A 85 6.88 8.61 -0.87
N PHE A 86 6.64 8.60 -2.18
CA PHE A 86 7.63 8.99 -3.17
C PHE A 86 7.57 10.47 -3.57
N PHE A 87 6.39 11.07 -3.57
CA PHE A 87 6.14 12.44 -4.04
C PHE A 87 5.64 13.38 -2.92
N GLY A 88 5.39 12.86 -1.71
CA GLY A 88 4.99 13.63 -0.55
C GLY A 88 3.47 13.82 -0.40
N THR A 89 3.09 14.41 0.73
CA THR A 89 1.69 14.47 1.20
C THR A 89 0.80 15.40 0.36
N ASN A 90 1.37 16.47 -0.22
CA ASN A 90 0.67 17.40 -1.10
C ASN A 90 0.23 16.74 -2.42
N THR A 91 0.99 15.76 -2.92
CA THR A 91 0.64 14.96 -4.09
C THR A 91 -0.66 14.19 -3.85
N VAL A 92 -0.85 13.64 -2.65
CA VAL A 92 -2.09 12.92 -2.30
C VAL A 92 -3.31 13.84 -2.40
N LYS A 93 -3.19 15.10 -1.93
CA LYS A 93 -4.26 16.10 -2.05
C LYS A 93 -4.57 16.41 -3.51
N SER A 94 -3.53 16.56 -4.32
CA SER A 94 -3.65 16.86 -5.75
C SER A 94 -4.32 15.71 -6.52
N ILE A 95 -3.93 14.46 -6.25
CA ILE A 95 -4.57 13.26 -6.81
C ILE A 95 -6.06 13.23 -6.45
N ARG A 96 -6.42 13.53 -5.20
CA ARG A 96 -7.83 13.59 -4.77
C ARG A 96 -8.62 14.70 -5.48
N ALA A 97 -7.96 15.80 -5.84
CA ALA A 97 -8.56 16.90 -6.58
C ALA A 97 -8.56 16.69 -8.10
N GLY A 98 -8.09 15.54 -8.60
CA GLY A 98 -7.97 15.27 -10.03
C GLY A 98 -6.91 16.14 -10.73
N GLN A 99 -5.95 16.67 -9.99
CA GLN A 99 -4.90 17.54 -10.50
C GLN A 99 -3.65 16.75 -10.89
N PHE A 100 -2.99 17.20 -11.97
CA PHE A 100 -1.72 16.64 -12.39
C PHE A 100 -0.62 16.96 -11.36
N VAL A 101 0.22 15.98 -11.05
CA VAL A 101 1.31 16.15 -10.08
C VAL A 101 2.66 16.05 -10.77
N GLY A 102 3.40 17.16 -10.79
CA GLY A 102 4.77 17.18 -11.31
C GLY A 102 5.75 16.46 -10.38
N LYS A 103 6.79 15.86 -10.97
CA LYS A 103 7.92 15.25 -10.24
C LYS A 103 8.82 16.37 -9.66
N GLY A 104 8.60 16.75 -8.40
CA GLY A 104 9.44 17.73 -7.70
C GLY A 104 10.82 17.18 -7.34
N LYS A 105 11.88 17.96 -7.54
CA LYS A 105 13.28 17.55 -7.25
C LYS A 105 13.55 17.27 -5.76
N GLU A 106 12.76 17.87 -4.87
CA GLU A 106 12.89 17.73 -3.42
C GLU A 106 12.15 16.50 -2.85
N THR A 107 11.44 15.76 -3.70
CA THR A 107 10.72 14.54 -3.29
C THR A 107 11.67 13.35 -3.14
N VAL A 108 11.25 12.26 -2.47
CA VAL A 108 12.07 11.03 -2.38
C VAL A 108 12.38 10.50 -3.78
N ALA A 109 11.40 10.53 -4.69
CA ALA A 109 11.61 10.19 -6.08
C ALA A 109 12.64 11.12 -6.77
N GLY A 110 12.55 12.43 -6.53
CA GLY A 110 13.51 13.41 -7.07
C GLY A 110 14.94 13.17 -6.55
N VAL A 111 15.10 13.00 -5.24
CA VAL A 111 16.39 12.75 -4.58
C VAL A 111 17.02 11.43 -5.02
N TRP A 112 16.20 10.39 -5.22
CA TRP A 112 16.67 9.08 -5.68
C TRP A 112 16.73 8.94 -7.21
N GLY A 113 16.36 9.98 -7.97
CA GLY A 113 16.34 9.94 -9.43
C GLY A 113 15.38 8.88 -9.99
N LEU A 114 14.28 8.59 -9.30
CA LEU A 114 13.29 7.60 -9.76
C LEU A 114 12.57 8.11 -11.01
N THR A 115 12.83 7.46 -12.13
CA THR A 115 12.15 7.71 -13.40
C THR A 115 10.93 6.82 -13.59
N HIS A 116 10.99 5.59 -13.06
CA HIS A 116 9.98 4.54 -13.19
C HIS A 116 9.70 3.85 -11.85
N ALA A 117 8.49 3.30 -11.71
CA ALA A 117 8.12 2.44 -10.61
C ALA A 117 8.89 1.12 -10.65
N THR A 118 9.31 0.66 -9.47
CA THR A 118 10.04 -0.59 -9.30
C THR A 118 9.15 -1.66 -8.64
N PRO A 119 9.40 -2.96 -8.89
CA PRO A 119 8.69 -4.03 -8.19
C PRO A 119 8.72 -3.87 -6.67
N GLY A 120 9.87 -3.48 -6.13
CA GLY A 120 10.04 -3.20 -4.70
C GLY A 120 9.14 -2.07 -4.22
N SER A 121 9.02 -0.98 -4.98
CA SER A 121 8.17 0.16 -4.58
C SER A 121 6.68 -0.19 -4.51
N ILE A 122 6.16 -0.95 -5.48
CA ILE A 122 4.75 -1.38 -5.49
C ILE A 122 4.50 -2.42 -4.38
N ALA A 123 5.37 -3.43 -4.24
CA ALA A 123 5.27 -4.44 -3.18
C ALA A 123 5.31 -3.80 -1.78
N MET A 124 6.20 -2.82 -1.59
CA MET A 124 6.30 -2.06 -0.34
C MET A 124 5.00 -1.29 -0.05
N CYS A 125 4.43 -0.59 -1.04
CA CYS A 125 3.17 0.15 -0.86
C CYS A 125 2.02 -0.79 -0.46
N ALA A 126 1.91 -1.95 -1.12
CA ALA A 126 0.89 -2.95 -0.79
C ALA A 126 1.03 -3.45 0.66
N THR A 127 2.25 -3.78 1.09
CA THR A 127 2.49 -4.21 2.47
C THR A 127 2.20 -3.10 3.47
N ILE A 128 2.64 -1.87 3.20
CA ILE A 128 2.44 -0.73 4.10
C ILE A 128 0.95 -0.38 4.24
N ILE A 129 0.17 -0.43 3.16
CA ILE A 129 -1.28 -0.19 3.22
C ILE A 129 -1.97 -1.21 4.12
N CYS A 130 -1.73 -2.50 3.89
CA CYS A 130 -2.33 -3.56 4.69
C CYS A 130 -1.91 -3.43 6.16
N TRP A 131 -0.65 -3.11 6.42
CA TRP A 131 -0.15 -2.87 7.77
C TRP A 131 -0.78 -1.63 8.42
N ALA A 132 -0.89 -0.51 7.71
CA ALA A 132 -1.42 0.74 8.24
C ALA A 132 -2.88 0.62 8.69
N LEU A 133 -3.64 -0.27 8.03
CA LEU A 133 -5.03 -0.60 8.36
C LEU A 133 -5.16 -1.76 9.37
N SER A 134 -4.05 -2.35 9.79
CA SER A 134 -4.05 -3.44 10.77
C SER A 134 -4.08 -2.94 12.22
N GLU A 135 -4.37 -3.85 13.12
CA GLU A 135 -4.27 -3.69 14.58
C GLU A 135 -2.82 -3.61 15.10
N ASP A 136 -1.80 -3.74 14.24
CA ASP A 136 -0.40 -3.63 14.67
C ASP A 136 0.06 -2.18 14.79
N LEU A 137 0.55 -1.79 15.96
CA LEU A 137 1.07 -0.42 16.20
C LEU A 137 2.40 -0.14 15.48
N TYR A 138 3.21 -1.17 15.27
CA TYR A 138 4.54 -1.03 14.67
C TYR A 138 4.68 -1.95 13.46
N LEU A 139 5.34 -1.45 12.41
CA LEU A 139 5.71 -2.27 11.26
C LEU A 139 6.92 -3.13 11.63
N GLN A 140 6.66 -4.38 11.97
CA GLN A 140 7.66 -5.40 12.29
C GLN A 140 7.53 -6.57 11.30
N GLU A 141 8.48 -7.51 11.32
CA GLU A 141 8.43 -8.69 10.45
C GLU A 141 7.17 -9.53 10.69
N TYR A 142 6.81 -9.71 11.96
CA TYR A 142 5.60 -10.39 12.39
C TYR A 142 4.73 -9.44 13.21
N GLY A 143 3.47 -9.29 12.82
CA GLY A 143 2.49 -8.47 13.52
C GLY A 143 2.22 -9.02 14.91
N LYS A 144 2.41 -8.19 15.94
CA LYS A 144 2.18 -8.59 17.34
C LYS A 144 0.71 -8.94 17.59
N HIS A 145 -0.21 -8.20 16.99
CA HIS A 145 -1.65 -8.34 17.22
C HIS A 145 -2.31 -9.07 16.04
N SER A 146 -2.01 -8.64 14.81
CA SER A 146 -2.59 -9.25 13.61
C SER A 146 -2.07 -10.66 13.32
N ARG A 147 -0.89 -11.01 13.86
CA ARG A 147 -0.13 -12.24 13.55
C ARG A 147 0.25 -12.38 12.07
N ILE A 148 0.20 -11.29 11.31
CA ILE A 148 0.57 -11.28 9.90
C ILE A 148 2.09 -11.29 9.76
N ASN A 149 2.61 -12.18 8.92
CA ASN A 149 4.02 -12.12 8.52
C ASN A 149 4.19 -11.10 7.39
N TRP A 150 4.40 -9.83 7.77
CA TRP A 150 4.56 -8.70 6.87
C TRP A 150 5.75 -8.85 5.92
N GLN A 151 6.85 -9.46 6.37
CA GLN A 151 8.00 -9.73 5.50
C GLN A 151 7.64 -10.74 4.41
N GLN A 152 6.88 -11.79 4.75
CA GLN A 152 6.41 -12.76 3.76
C GLN A 152 5.38 -12.16 2.80
N HIS A 153 4.54 -11.24 3.27
CA HIS A 153 3.63 -10.48 2.39
C HIS A 153 4.42 -9.70 1.36
N PHE A 154 5.40 -8.90 1.81
CA PHE A 154 6.30 -8.15 0.93
C PHE A 154 7.03 -9.05 -0.07
N LYS A 155 7.68 -10.12 0.40
CA LYS A 155 8.43 -11.07 -0.46
C LYS A 155 7.52 -11.70 -1.52
N SER A 156 6.31 -12.09 -1.14
CA SER A 156 5.35 -12.70 -2.05
C SER A 156 4.86 -11.73 -3.12
N TYR A 157 4.55 -10.48 -2.76
CA TYR A 157 4.18 -9.44 -3.73
C TYR A 157 5.35 -9.12 -4.67
N LEU A 158 6.56 -9.01 -4.11
CA LEU A 158 7.77 -8.74 -4.87
C LEU A 158 8.05 -9.86 -5.88
N MET A 159 7.98 -11.13 -5.46
CA MET A 159 8.16 -12.28 -6.35
C MET A 159 7.13 -12.30 -7.47
N TYR A 160 5.85 -12.05 -7.17
CA TYR A 160 4.80 -11.96 -8.18
C TYR A 160 5.12 -10.92 -9.26
N LEU A 161 5.57 -9.73 -8.86
CA LEU A 161 5.92 -8.64 -9.78
C LEU A 161 7.17 -8.98 -10.59
N LEU A 162 8.23 -9.50 -9.95
CA LEU A 162 9.47 -9.92 -10.62
C LEU A 162 9.23 -11.04 -11.64
N ASP A 163 8.49 -12.07 -11.26
CA ASP A 163 8.13 -13.17 -12.15
C ASP A 163 7.25 -12.69 -13.30
N GLY A 164 6.31 -11.77 -13.01
CA GLY A 164 5.46 -11.14 -14.00
C GLY A 164 6.23 -10.35 -15.06
N ILE A 165 7.24 -9.57 -14.65
CA ILE A 165 8.14 -8.87 -15.57
C ILE A 165 8.97 -9.87 -16.37
N ARG A 166 9.63 -10.82 -15.70
CA ARG A 166 10.48 -11.83 -16.37
C ARG A 166 9.72 -12.60 -17.44
N GLN A 167 8.46 -12.94 -17.16
CA GLN A 167 7.57 -13.66 -18.07
C GLN A 167 6.78 -12.76 -19.02
N LYS A 168 7.04 -11.44 -19.01
CA LYS A 168 6.35 -10.43 -19.84
C LYS A 168 4.82 -10.52 -19.76
N LYS A 169 4.27 -10.75 -18.56
CA LYS A 169 2.82 -10.83 -18.37
C LYS A 169 2.18 -9.47 -18.64
N VAL A 170 1.24 -9.42 -19.58
CA VAL A 170 0.59 -8.17 -20.04
C VAL A 170 -0.03 -7.37 -18.89
N TRP A 171 -0.71 -8.04 -17.95
CA TRP A 171 -1.35 -7.35 -16.82
C TRP A 171 -0.34 -6.71 -15.85
N VAL A 172 0.85 -7.31 -15.68
CA VAL A 172 1.94 -6.73 -14.87
C VAL A 172 2.60 -5.58 -15.61
N ILE A 173 2.88 -5.71 -16.92
CA ILE A 173 3.43 -4.58 -17.70
C ILE A 173 2.49 -3.37 -17.66
N LYS A 174 1.18 -3.59 -17.88
CA LYS A 174 0.17 -2.54 -17.77
C LYS A 174 0.06 -1.94 -16.38
N LEU A 175 0.35 -2.71 -15.33
CA LEU A 175 0.40 -2.19 -13.96
C LEU A 175 1.54 -1.18 -13.82
N PHE A 176 2.75 -1.50 -14.29
CA PHE A 176 3.87 -0.56 -14.23
C PHE A 176 3.64 0.71 -15.03
N GLN A 177 3.05 0.59 -16.24
CA GLN A 177 2.66 1.75 -17.05
C GLN A 177 1.74 2.70 -16.26
N LYS A 178 0.74 2.17 -15.55
CA LYS A 178 -0.17 2.96 -14.71
C LYS A 178 0.53 3.72 -13.58
N TYR A 179 1.65 3.21 -13.04
CA TYR A 179 2.40 3.90 -11.98
C TYR A 179 3.43 4.90 -12.53
N ASP A 180 3.78 4.78 -13.80
CA ASP A 180 4.73 5.66 -14.47
C ASP A 180 4.08 6.91 -15.08
N GLU A 181 2.75 6.87 -15.28
CA GLU A 181 1.88 7.99 -15.66
C GLU A 181 1.83 9.08 -14.58
#